data_AF-A0ABD5PRU2-F1
#
_entry.id   AF-A0ABD5PRU2-F1
#
_cell.length_a   1.000
_cell.length_b   1.000
_cell.length_c   1.000
_cell.angle_alpha   90.00
_cell.angle_beta   90.00
_cell.angle_gamma   90.00
#
_symmetry.space_group_name_H-M   'P 1'
#
loop_
_entity.id
_entity.type
_entity.pdbx_description
1 polymer ?
#
loop_
_entity_poly.entity_id
_entity_poly.type
_entity_poly.pdbx_seq_one_letter_code
_entity_poly.pdbx_strand_id
1 'polypeptide(L)'
;MTDSRTAFLAGERPDDVALFLADSFVDDDRLTEFGDRVDGGVLIVVDGDRGRSAFQAATGTGAMEFAKTAMQEESPIDDELTDGTCPDADEEGPHQPQFIFAFAEEQNEDVGGIYADGDVIHAYARCACGTAYSDRWNATDA
;
A
#
# COMPACT_ATOMS: atom_id res chain seq x y z
N MET A 1 9.68 -12.26 18.13
CA MET A 1 9.28 -12.36 16.73
C MET A 1 8.53 -11.08 16.46
N THR A 2 9.10 -10.21 15.65
CA THR A 2 8.40 -9.04 15.13
C THR A 2 7.28 -9.56 14.23
N ASP A 3 6.11 -8.93 14.33
CA ASP A 3 4.98 -9.30 13.48
C ASP A 3 5.30 -8.98 12.00
N SER A 4 4.73 -9.76 11.08
CA SER A 4 4.98 -9.63 9.63
C SER A 4 4.74 -8.22 9.11
N ARG A 5 3.73 -7.52 9.65
CA ARG A 5 3.44 -6.12 9.35
C ARG A 5 4.57 -5.20 9.77
N THR A 6 4.97 -5.28 11.04
CA THR A 6 6.02 -4.40 11.58
C THR A 6 7.34 -4.59 10.85
N ALA A 7 7.71 -5.82 10.50
CA ALA A 7 8.93 -6.08 9.72
C ALA A 7 8.84 -5.50 8.30
N PHE A 8 7.67 -5.56 7.66
CA PHE A 8 7.47 -4.95 6.35
C PHE A 8 7.55 -3.42 6.39
N LEU A 9 6.89 -2.79 7.36
CA LEU A 9 6.91 -1.33 7.52
C LEU A 9 8.33 -0.80 7.81
N ALA A 10 9.17 -1.62 8.46
CA ALA A 10 10.59 -1.32 8.68
C ALA A 10 11.50 -1.61 7.46
N GLY A 11 10.94 -2.00 6.31
CA GLY A 11 11.71 -2.30 5.09
C GLY A 11 12.38 -3.69 5.07
N GLU A 12 12.27 -4.47 6.15
CA GLU A 12 12.98 -5.75 6.33
C GLU A 12 12.41 -6.90 5.48
N ARG A 13 11.41 -6.63 4.63
CA ARG A 13 10.69 -7.63 3.80
C ARG A 13 10.54 -7.16 2.33
N PRO A 14 11.63 -6.96 1.57
CA PRO A 14 11.60 -6.45 0.19
C PRO A 14 10.94 -7.39 -0.81
N ASP A 15 10.92 -8.70 -0.52
CA ASP A 15 10.27 -9.71 -1.38
C ASP A 15 8.75 -9.80 -1.16
N ASP A 16 8.23 -9.10 -0.15
CA ASP A 16 6.81 -9.12 0.20
C ASP A 16 6.08 -7.87 -0.28
N VAL A 17 4.75 -7.95 -0.29
CA VAL A 17 3.86 -6.83 -0.55
C VAL A 17 2.86 -6.70 0.58
N ALA A 18 2.48 -5.46 0.88
CA ALA A 18 1.39 -5.14 1.78
C ALA A 18 0.14 -4.74 0.98
N LEU A 19 -1.01 -5.23 1.41
CA LEU A 19 -2.30 -4.90 0.84
C LEU A 19 -3.28 -4.57 1.97
N PHE A 20 -3.65 -3.30 2.07
CA PHE A 20 -4.79 -2.86 2.88
C PHE A 20 -6.06 -2.92 2.05
N LEU A 21 -7.12 -3.45 2.65
CA LEU A 21 -8.46 -3.47 2.08
C LEU A 21 -9.43 -2.89 3.11
N ALA A 22 -10.12 -1.81 2.74
CA ALA A 22 -11.12 -1.21 3.60
C ALA A 22 -12.34 -2.15 3.75
N ASP A 23 -13.00 -2.10 4.90
CA ASP A 23 -14.25 -2.85 5.15
C ASP A 23 -15.35 -2.49 4.12
N SER A 24 -15.29 -1.30 3.51
CA SER A 24 -16.22 -0.88 2.47
C SER A 24 -15.94 -1.47 1.08
N PHE A 25 -14.74 -2.02 0.87
CA PHE A 25 -14.30 -2.61 -0.39
C PHE A 25 -14.46 -4.14 -0.39
N VAL A 26 -14.46 -4.75 0.79
CA VAL A 26 -14.51 -6.21 0.96
C VAL A 26 -15.72 -6.60 1.81
N ASP A 27 -16.67 -7.30 1.19
CA ASP A 27 -17.82 -7.90 1.89
C ASP A 27 -17.54 -9.33 2.41
N ASP A 28 -16.33 -9.86 2.24
CA ASP A 28 -16.00 -11.27 2.47
C ASP A 28 -15.09 -11.49 3.68
N ASP A 29 -15.64 -12.09 4.75
CA ASP A 29 -14.97 -12.46 6.00
C ASP A 29 -13.77 -13.41 5.82
N ARG A 30 -13.54 -13.95 4.61
CA ARG A 30 -12.40 -14.81 4.31
C ARG A 30 -11.08 -14.05 4.26
N LEU A 31 -11.09 -12.75 3.94
CA LEU A 31 -9.86 -11.96 3.85
C LEU A 31 -9.26 -11.65 5.23
N THR A 32 -10.09 -11.59 6.28
CA THR A 32 -9.64 -11.55 7.68
C THR A 32 -8.85 -12.78 8.12
N GLU A 33 -8.93 -13.92 7.41
CA GLU A 33 -8.11 -15.10 7.71
C GLU A 33 -6.67 -14.98 7.16
N PHE A 34 -6.42 -14.03 6.25
CA PHE A 34 -5.14 -13.87 5.56
C PHE A 34 -4.35 -12.64 5.99
N GLY A 35 -4.89 -11.79 6.86
CA GLY A 35 -4.22 -10.57 7.32
C GLY A 35 -4.66 -10.12 8.70
N ASP A 36 -4.02 -9.05 9.16
CA ASP A 36 -4.25 -8.45 10.46
C ASP A 36 -5.44 -7.48 10.40
N ARG A 37 -6.38 -7.63 11.33
CA ARG A 37 -7.48 -6.69 11.50
C ARG A 37 -6.92 -5.37 12.02
N VAL A 38 -7.20 -4.29 11.30
CA VAL A 38 -6.80 -2.91 11.65
C VAL A 38 -8.03 -2.03 11.72
N ASP A 39 -7.87 -0.77 12.12
CA ASP A 39 -9.00 0.15 12.08
C ASP A 39 -9.44 0.37 10.62
N GLY A 40 -10.74 0.26 10.37
CA GLY A 40 -11.33 0.45 9.03
C GLY A 40 -11.10 -0.66 8.01
N GLY A 41 -10.41 -1.78 8.34
CA GLY A 41 -10.20 -2.86 7.35
C GLY A 41 -9.27 -3.99 7.77
N VAL A 42 -8.60 -4.58 6.77
CA VAL A 42 -7.64 -5.68 6.93
C VAL A 42 -6.35 -5.35 6.19
N LEU A 43 -5.20 -5.51 6.85
CA LEU A 43 -3.88 -5.39 6.22
C LEU A 43 -3.25 -6.78 6.06
N ILE A 44 -2.84 -7.11 4.85
CA ILE A 44 -2.28 -8.41 4.49
C ILE A 44 -0.83 -8.20 4.04
N VAL A 45 0.13 -8.89 4.67
CA VAL A 45 1.52 -8.94 4.20
C VAL A 45 1.86 -10.35 3.72
N VAL A 46 2.17 -10.48 2.44
CA VAL A 46 2.42 -11.77 1.79
C VAL A 46 3.54 -11.65 0.75
N ASP A 47 4.07 -12.81 0.35
CA ASP A 47 5.02 -12.92 -0.76
C ASP A 47 4.54 -12.16 -2.00
N GLY A 48 5.44 -11.44 -2.65
CA GLY A 48 5.12 -10.49 -3.72
C GLY A 48 4.39 -11.12 -4.90
N ASP A 49 4.74 -12.34 -5.30
CA ASP A 49 4.06 -13.02 -6.42
C ASP A 49 2.63 -13.41 -6.03
N ARG A 50 2.46 -13.90 -4.80
CA ARG A 50 1.15 -14.28 -4.26
C ARG A 50 0.27 -13.05 -4.09
N GLY A 51 0.80 -11.97 -3.52
CA GLY A 51 0.07 -10.74 -3.26
C GLY A 51 -0.35 -10.03 -4.54
N ARG A 52 0.54 -9.95 -5.55
CA ARG A 52 0.19 -9.39 -6.88
C ARG A 52 -0.91 -10.18 -7.57
N SER A 53 -0.86 -11.50 -7.46
CA SER A 53 -1.91 -12.40 -8.00
C SER A 53 -3.25 -12.19 -7.30
N ALA A 54 -3.24 -12.08 -5.96
CA ALA A 54 -4.44 -11.81 -5.17
C ALA A 54 -5.04 -10.43 -5.48
N PHE A 55 -4.20 -9.40 -5.59
CA PHE A 55 -4.60 -8.05 -5.96
C PHE A 55 -5.31 -8.01 -7.32
N GLN A 56 -4.73 -8.67 -8.33
CA GLN A 56 -5.36 -8.74 -9.66
C GLN A 56 -6.70 -9.47 -9.62
N ALA A 57 -6.81 -10.56 -8.85
CA ALA A 57 -8.06 -11.29 -8.70
C ALA A 57 -9.16 -10.46 -8.01
N ALA A 58 -8.79 -9.62 -7.04
CA ALA A 58 -9.72 -8.78 -6.29
C ALA A 58 -10.16 -7.52 -7.05
N THR A 59 -9.22 -6.82 -7.70
CA THR A 59 -9.46 -5.51 -8.32
C THR A 59 -9.76 -5.60 -9.81
N GLY A 60 -9.44 -6.72 -10.46
CA GLY A 60 -9.49 -6.87 -11.92
C GLY A 60 -8.33 -6.21 -12.67
N THR A 61 -7.46 -5.47 -11.98
CA THR A 61 -6.33 -4.73 -12.56
C THR A 61 -5.00 -5.27 -12.02
N GLY A 62 -3.97 -5.34 -12.88
CA GLY A 62 -2.65 -5.77 -12.42
C GLY A 62 -2.00 -4.73 -11.50
N ALA A 63 -1.29 -5.18 -10.45
CA ALA A 63 -0.63 -4.27 -9.50
C ALA A 63 0.32 -3.26 -10.17
N MET A 64 1.11 -3.71 -11.15
CA MET A 64 2.01 -2.80 -11.90
C MET A 64 1.26 -1.81 -12.80
N GLU A 65 0.10 -2.18 -13.33
CA GLU A 65 -0.73 -1.28 -14.14
C GLU A 65 -1.34 -0.21 -13.23
N PHE A 66 -1.89 -0.62 -12.10
CA PHE A 66 -2.41 0.28 -11.08
C PHE A 66 -1.34 1.24 -10.55
N ALA A 67 -0.15 0.74 -10.21
CA ALA A 67 0.96 1.56 -9.74
C ALA A 67 1.33 2.65 -10.76
N LYS A 68 1.43 2.30 -12.05
CA LYS A 68 1.70 3.29 -13.11
C LYS A 68 0.63 4.38 -13.19
N THR A 69 -0.64 4.03 -12.99
CA THR A 69 -1.72 5.01 -12.95
C THR A 69 -1.60 5.92 -11.74
N ALA A 70 -1.40 5.35 -10.55
CA ALA A 70 -1.29 6.06 -9.29
C ALA A 70 -0.07 6.99 -9.23
N MET A 71 1.06 6.60 -9.83
CA MET A 71 2.28 7.43 -9.93
C MET A 71 2.11 8.76 -10.66
N GLN A 72 0.97 8.98 -11.32
CA GLN A 72 0.68 10.26 -11.97
C GLN A 72 0.27 11.33 -10.96
N GLU A 73 -0.19 10.95 -9.76
CA GLU A 73 -0.61 11.87 -8.71
C GLU A 73 0.09 11.51 -7.40
N GLU A 74 0.84 12.46 -6.84
CA GLU A 74 1.56 12.28 -5.58
C GLU A 74 0.77 12.91 -4.44
N SER A 75 0.51 12.15 -3.39
CA SER A 75 -0.18 12.65 -2.19
C SER A 75 0.09 11.75 -0.99
N PRO A 76 0.16 12.30 0.25
CA PRO A 76 0.56 11.53 1.42
C PRO A 76 -0.28 10.28 1.68
N ILE A 77 0.39 9.17 1.95
CA ILE A 77 -0.19 7.93 2.47
C ILE A 77 0.33 7.72 3.89
N ASP A 78 -0.54 7.27 4.79
CA ASP A 78 -0.17 7.00 6.18
C ASP A 78 0.86 5.86 6.26
N ASP A 79 1.87 6.01 7.12
CA ASP A 79 2.97 5.05 7.26
C ASP A 79 2.50 3.66 7.75
N GLU A 80 1.35 3.60 8.42
CA GLU A 80 0.71 2.36 8.83
C GLU A 80 -0.01 1.63 7.69
N LEU A 81 -0.09 2.27 6.51
CA LEU A 81 -0.77 1.82 5.30
C LEU A 81 -2.28 1.63 5.45
N THR A 82 -2.91 2.38 6.37
CA THR A 82 -4.35 2.26 6.66
C THR A 82 -5.18 3.47 6.24
N ASP A 83 -4.54 4.60 5.93
CA ASP A 83 -5.22 5.82 5.51
C ASP A 83 -4.36 6.62 4.51
N GLY A 84 -4.91 7.71 3.96
CA GLY A 84 -4.20 8.60 3.05
C GLY A 84 -4.98 9.85 2.71
N THR A 85 -4.28 10.88 2.24
CA THR A 85 -4.89 12.14 1.82
C THR A 85 -5.23 12.07 0.34
N CYS A 86 -6.53 11.99 0.01
CA CYS A 86 -6.95 12.04 -1.39
C CYS A 86 -6.58 13.41 -2.02
N PRO A 87 -5.93 13.44 -3.20
CA PRO A 87 -5.66 14.70 -3.91
C PRO A 87 -6.93 15.52 -4.20
N ASP A 88 -8.05 14.83 -4.42
CA ASP A 88 -9.35 15.42 -4.74
C ASP A 88 -10.25 15.58 -3.50
N ALA A 89 -9.68 15.60 -2.29
CA ALA A 89 -10.44 15.65 -1.03
C ALA A 89 -11.38 16.86 -0.89
N ASP A 90 -11.13 17.93 -1.65
CA ASP A 90 -11.98 19.12 -1.70
C ASP A 90 -13.29 18.90 -2.51
N GLU A 91 -13.38 17.81 -3.29
CA GLU A 91 -14.59 17.45 -4.04
C GLU A 91 -15.65 16.78 -3.13
N GLU A 92 -16.91 16.79 -3.56
CA GLU A 92 -17.99 16.16 -2.79
C GLU A 92 -17.92 14.62 -2.85
N GLY A 93 -17.90 13.96 -1.69
CA GLY A 93 -17.96 12.50 -1.63
C GLY A 93 -17.09 11.89 -0.52
N PRO A 94 -17.09 10.56 -0.36
CA PRO A 94 -16.13 9.88 0.50
C PRO A 94 -14.73 9.92 -0.13
N HIS A 95 -13.73 10.27 0.68
CA HIS A 95 -12.33 10.41 0.26
C HIS A 95 -11.36 9.50 1.02
N GLN A 96 -11.88 8.47 1.67
CA GLN A 96 -11.08 7.45 2.33
C GLN A 96 -10.52 6.44 1.31
N PRO A 97 -9.32 5.88 1.54
CA PRO A 97 -8.82 4.77 0.75
C PRO A 97 -9.75 3.56 0.76
N GLN A 98 -10.00 2.96 -0.40
CA GLN A 98 -10.65 1.66 -0.55
C GLN A 98 -9.64 0.52 -0.42
N PHE A 99 -8.45 0.73 -0.98
CA PHE A 99 -7.33 -0.18 -0.81
C PHE A 99 -6.01 0.57 -0.96
N ILE A 100 -4.97 0.06 -0.30
CA ILE A 100 -3.58 0.51 -0.45
C ILE A 100 -2.73 -0.70 -0.78
N PHE A 101 -1.92 -0.59 -1.83
CA PHE A 101 -0.95 -1.61 -2.22
C PHE A 101 0.45 -1.03 -2.04
N ALA A 102 1.34 -1.77 -1.36
CA ALA A 102 2.70 -1.32 -1.12
C ALA A 102 3.74 -2.43 -1.27
N PHE A 103 4.98 -2.05 -1.58
CA PHE A 103 6.15 -2.92 -1.56
C PHE A 103 7.36 -2.17 -1.01
N ALA A 104 8.30 -2.90 -0.42
CA ALA A 104 9.59 -2.36 0.01
C ALA A 104 10.63 -2.56 -1.10
N GLU A 105 11.49 -1.57 -1.30
CA GLU A 105 12.62 -1.63 -2.21
C GLU A 105 13.91 -1.48 -1.39
N GLU A 106 14.86 -2.40 -1.60
CA GLU A 106 16.16 -2.37 -0.90
C GLU A 106 16.93 -1.09 -1.25
N GLN A 107 17.69 -0.59 -0.28
CA GLN A 107 18.61 0.55 -0.46
C GLN A 107 19.45 0.39 -1.73
N ASN A 108 19.51 1.47 -2.52
CA ASN A 108 20.28 1.55 -3.75
C ASN A 108 21.04 2.87 -3.85
N GLU A 109 22.31 2.84 -3.45
CA GLU A 109 23.22 4.00 -3.50
C GLU A 109 23.46 4.52 -4.93
N ASP A 110 23.35 3.65 -5.95
CA ASP A 110 23.60 4.03 -7.35
C ASP A 110 22.46 4.89 -7.92
N VAL A 111 21.23 4.74 -7.41
CA VAL A 111 20.07 5.56 -7.81
C VAL A 111 20.14 6.95 -7.16
N GLY A 112 20.65 7.04 -5.94
CA GLY A 112 20.72 8.29 -5.19
C GLY A 112 19.37 8.77 -4.64
N GLY A 113 19.38 9.91 -3.94
CA GLY A 113 18.18 10.45 -3.30
C GLY A 113 17.71 9.55 -2.15
N ILE A 114 16.39 9.43 -1.96
CA ILE A 114 15.81 8.62 -0.87
C ILE A 114 16.30 7.17 -0.89
N TYR A 115 16.59 6.62 -2.07
CA TYR A 115 17.07 5.25 -2.26
C TYR A 115 18.49 5.03 -1.74
N ALA A 116 19.31 6.08 -1.63
CA ALA A 116 20.64 5.97 -1.06
C ALA A 116 20.64 6.03 0.48
N ASP A 117 19.57 6.54 1.08
CA ASP A 117 19.51 6.78 2.53
C ASP A 117 18.96 5.56 3.31
N GLY A 118 18.29 4.62 2.63
CA GLY A 118 17.78 3.39 3.22
C GLY A 118 16.80 2.65 2.31
N ASP A 119 16.13 1.65 2.87
CA ASP A 119 15.06 0.92 2.19
C ASP A 119 13.84 1.83 2.02
N VAL A 120 13.21 1.77 0.85
CA VAL A 120 12.11 2.68 0.47
C VAL A 120 10.80 1.91 0.43
N ILE A 121 9.78 2.43 1.10
CA ILE A 121 8.41 1.95 0.96
C ILE A 121 7.75 2.70 -0.21
N HIS A 122 7.23 1.93 -1.15
CA HIS A 122 6.41 2.41 -2.26
C HIS A 122 4.96 2.07 -2.01
N ALA A 123 4.09 3.08 -1.86
CA ALA A 123 2.67 2.89 -1.59
C ALA A 123 1.78 3.51 -2.67
N TYR A 124 0.67 2.84 -2.97
CA TYR A 124 -0.31 3.23 -3.98
C TYR A 124 -1.71 3.05 -3.42
N ALA A 125 -2.48 4.13 -3.36
CA ALA A 125 -3.82 4.15 -2.82
C ALA A 125 -4.87 4.32 -3.91
N ARG A 126 -6.00 3.62 -3.77
CA ARG A 126 -7.22 3.89 -4.52
C ARG A 126 -8.24 4.50 -3.58
N CYS A 127 -8.63 5.74 -3.83
CA CYS A 127 -9.65 6.44 -3.06
C CYS A 127 -11.07 5.96 -3.43
N ALA A 128 -12.02 6.11 -2.51
CA ALA A 128 -13.44 5.86 -2.74
C ALA A 128 -14.07 6.76 -3.83
N CYS A 129 -13.54 7.97 -4.04
CA CYS A 129 -13.94 8.83 -5.17
C CYS A 129 -13.43 8.31 -6.53
N GLY A 130 -12.51 7.34 -6.53
CA GLY A 130 -11.91 6.74 -7.72
C GLY A 130 -10.51 7.24 -8.05
N THR A 131 -10.03 8.29 -7.39
CA THR A 131 -8.67 8.83 -7.58
C THR A 131 -7.63 7.81 -7.12
N ALA A 132 -6.59 7.64 -7.93
CA ALA A 132 -5.45 6.81 -7.59
C ALA A 132 -4.23 7.72 -7.39
N TYR A 133 -3.51 7.52 -6.30
CA TYR A 133 -2.36 8.35 -5.95
C TYR A 133 -1.29 7.50 -5.30
N SER A 134 -0.07 8.03 -5.26
CA SER A 134 1.08 7.33 -4.72
C SER A 134 1.86 8.19 -3.74
N ASP A 135 2.58 7.50 -2.86
CA ASP A 135 3.56 8.11 -1.97
C ASP A 135 4.76 7.15 -1.83
N ARG A 136 5.89 7.69 -1.40
CA ARG A 136 7.09 6.90 -1.08
C ARG A 136 7.92 7.59 -0.02
N TRP A 137 8.48 6.79 0.87
CA TRP A 137 9.30 7.27 1.98
C TRP A 137 10.38 6.26 2.35
N ASN A 138 11.40 6.70 3.08
CA ASN A 138 12.37 5.79 3.68
C ASN A 138 11.70 5.04 4.85
N ALA A 139 11.88 3.73 4.92
CA ALA A 139 11.34 2.91 6.00
C ALA A 139 11.90 3.31 7.38
N THR A 140 13.02 4.03 7.42
CA THR A 140 13.61 4.59 8.65
C THR A 140 13.03 5.94 9.07
N ASP A 141 12.25 6.59 8.21
CA ASP A 141 11.55 7.84 8.49
C ASP A 141 10.11 7.62 9.01
N ALA A 142 9.63 6.38 8.98
CA ALA A 142 8.34 5.93 9.51
C ALA A 142 8.39 5.62 11.02
#